data_AF-A0A3D1N313-F1
#
_entry.id   AF-A0A3D1N313-F1
#
_cell.length_a   1.000
_cell.length_b   1.000
_cell.length_c   1.000
_cell.angle_alpha   90.00
_cell.angle_beta   90.00
_cell.angle_gamma   90.00
#
_symmetry.space_group_name_H-M   'P 1'
#
loop_
_entity.id
_entity.type
_entity.pdbx_description
1 polymer ?
#
loop_
_entity_poly.entity_id
_entity_poly.type
_entity_poly.pdbx_seq_one_letter_code
_entity_poly.pdbx_strand_id
1 'polypeptide(L)' 'MAELIAKLTGFKGKLVWDASQPDGQPRRMLDTSRAEKEFGFKALTGFKEELKITIDWYKAGAGC' A
#
# COMPACT_ATOMS: atom_id res chain seq x y z
N MET A 1 -1.28 -7.63 -0.13
CA MET A 1 -1.78 -6.24 -0.22
C MET A 1 -3.30 -6.17 -0.08
N ALA A 2 -4.07 -6.76 -1.01
CA ALA A 2 -5.53 -6.71 -1.02
C ALA A 2 -6.19 -7.15 0.30
N GLU A 3 -5.66 -8.20 0.95
CA GLU A 3 -6.13 -8.67 2.26
C GLU A 3 -6.01 -7.61 3.37
N LEU A 4 -4.91 -6.86 3.40
CA LEU A 4 -4.72 -5.81 4.40
C LEU A 4 -5.72 -4.68 4.19
N ILE A 5 -5.95 -4.29 2.94
CA ILE A 5 -6.96 -3.29 2.58
C ILE A 5 -8.34 -3.79 3.01
N ALA A 6 -8.73 -5.01 2.66
CA ALA A 6 -10.01 -5.60 3.05
C ALA A 6 -10.21 -5.59 4.57
N LYS A 7 -9.15 -5.93 5.33
CA LYS A 7 -9.17 -5.87 6.80
C LYS A 7 -9.38 -4.45 7.32
N LEU A 8 -8.63 -3.47 6.79
CA LEU A 8 -8.69 -2.07 7.25
C LEU A 8 -9.99 -1.36 6.84
N THR A 9 -10.57 -1.71 5.70
CA THR A 9 -11.85 -1.15 5.25
C THR A 9 -13.05 -1.80 5.93
N GLY A 10 -12.90 -2.99 6.49
CA GLY A 10 -13.98 -3.77 7.10
C GLY A 10 -14.75 -4.63 6.09
N PHE A 11 -14.19 -4.88 4.91
CA PHE A 11 -14.80 -5.70 3.87
C PHE A 11 -15.06 -7.13 4.35
N LYS A 12 -16.29 -7.62 4.15
CA LYS A 12 -16.74 -8.96 4.59
C LYS A 12 -17.00 -9.93 3.43
N GLY A 13 -16.82 -9.50 2.19
CA GLY A 13 -16.96 -10.37 1.02
C GLY A 13 -15.75 -11.28 0.82
N LYS A 14 -15.79 -12.07 -0.26
CA LYS A 14 -14.71 -12.95 -0.68
C LYS A 14 -13.75 -12.21 -1.62
N LEU A 15 -12.44 -12.32 -1.37
CA LEU A 15 -11.43 -11.92 -2.35
C LEU A 15 -11.28 -13.04 -3.39
N VAL A 16 -11.34 -12.68 -4.67
CA VAL A 16 -11.22 -13.61 -5.80
C VAL A 16 -10.11 -13.09 -6.71
N TRP A 17 -9.17 -13.96 -7.04
CA TRP A 17 -8.08 -13.69 -7.96
C TRP A 17 -8.40 -14.36 -9.29
N ASP A 18 -8.47 -13.57 -10.35
CA ASP A 18 -8.71 -14.05 -11.70
C ASP A 18 -7.37 -14.25 -12.44
N ALA A 19 -6.93 -15.50 -12.53
CA ALA A 19 -5.68 -15.87 -13.19
C ALA A 19 -5.74 -15.82 -14.72
N SER A 20 -6.91 -15.50 -15.32
CA SER A 20 -7.02 -15.24 -16.76
C SER A 20 -6.43 -13.88 -17.16
N GLN A 21 -6.29 -12.97 -16.20
CA GLN A 21 -5.69 -11.65 -16.42
C GLN A 21 -4.16 -11.72 -16.26
N PRO A 22 -3.40 -10.99 -17.08
CA PRO A 22 -1.94 -11.01 -16.99
C PRO A 22 -1.46 -10.34 -15.70
N ASP A 23 -0.50 -10.97 -15.03
CA ASP A 23 0.23 -10.34 -13.93
C ASP A 23 1.26 -9.33 -14.45
N GLY A 24 1.59 -8.35 -13.61
CA GLY A 24 2.68 -7.41 -13.86
C GLY A 24 4.06 -8.03 -13.63
N GLN A 25 5.07 -7.16 -13.51
CA GLN A 25 6.42 -7.61 -13.15
C GLN A 25 6.42 -8.30 -11.78
N PRO A 26 6.98 -9.52 -11.63
CA PRO A 26 6.95 -10.26 -10.37
C PRO A 26 7.59 -9.53 -9.18
N ARG A 27 8.54 -8.62 -9.46
CA ARG A 27 9.18 -7.78 -8.47
C ARG A 27 9.53 -6.42 -9.08
N ARG A 28 9.09 -5.37 -8.39
CA ARG A 28 9.51 -4.00 -8.66
C ARG A 28 9.81 -3.31 -7.35
N MET A 29 11.09 -3.04 -7.10
CA MET A 29 11.56 -2.35 -5.91
C MET A 29 12.80 -1.52 -6.20
N LEU A 30 13.06 -0.56 -5.34
CA LEU A 30 14.24 0.30 -5.41
C LEU A 30 15.23 -0.10 -4.31
N ASP A 31 16.52 -0.02 -4.62
CA ASP A 31 17.54 0.08 -3.59
C ASP A 31 17.66 1.55 -3.16
N THR A 32 17.39 1.82 -1.89
CA THR A 32 17.41 3.17 -1.30
C THR A 32 18.71 3.48 -0.55
N SER A 33 19.71 2.59 -0.59
CA SER A 33 20.99 2.73 0.11
C SER A 33 21.71 4.05 -0.21
N ARG A 34 21.67 4.48 -1.47
CA ARG A 34 22.27 5.75 -1.91
C ARG A 34 21.54 6.97 -1.32
N ALA A 35 20.22 6.94 -1.23
CA ALA A 35 19.46 8.05 -0.64
C ALA A 35 19.73 8.18 0.86
N GLU A 36 19.83 7.04 1.55
CA GLU A 36 20.24 6.99 2.96
C GLU A 36 21.66 7.53 3.15
N LYS A 37 22.63 7.09 2.34
CA LYS A 37 24.03 7.50 2.48
C LYS A 37 24.26 8.99 2.21
N GLU A 38 23.68 9.51 1.13
CA GLU A 38 24.00 10.87 0.66
C GLU A 38 23.11 11.94 1.32
N PHE A 39 21.91 11.58 1.75
CA PHE A 39 20.93 12.54 2.30
C PHE A 39 20.43 12.17 3.72
N GLY A 40 20.90 11.06 4.29
CA GLY A 40 20.33 10.54 5.55
C GLY A 40 18.88 10.10 5.42
N PHE A 41 18.36 9.99 4.19
CA PHE A 41 16.93 9.80 3.96
C PHE A 41 16.50 8.36 4.28
N LYS A 42 15.50 8.25 5.16
CA LYS A 42 14.79 7.00 5.47
C LYS A 42 13.30 7.25 5.52
N ALA A 43 12.53 6.35 4.91
CA ALA A 43 11.10 6.32 5.15
C ALA A 43 10.84 5.98 6.62
N LEU A 44 10.21 6.90 7.34
CA LEU A 44 9.91 6.73 8.77
C LEU A 44 8.57 6.05 9.01
N THR A 45 7.67 6.17 8.04
CA THR A 45 6.29 5.76 8.21
C THR A 45 6.10 4.31 7.77
N GLY A 46 5.42 3.55 8.62
CA GLY A 46 5.13 2.15 8.37
C GLY A 46 4.00 1.99 7.35
N PHE A 47 4.17 1.08 6.39
CA PHE A 47 3.20 0.88 5.31
C PHE A 47 1.75 0.68 5.78
N LYS A 48 1.55 -0.14 6.83
CA LYS A 48 0.20 -0.43 7.38
C LYS A 48 -0.46 0.78 8.03
N GLU A 49 0.32 1.61 8.71
CA GLU A 49 -0.16 2.79 9.43
C GLU A 49 -0.64 3.85 8.45
N GLU A 50 0.19 4.18 7.46
CA GLU A 50 -0.15 5.15 6.41
C GLU A 50 -1.29 4.67 5.52
N LEU A 51 -1.37 3.36 5.26
CA LEU A 51 -2.50 2.81 4.54
C LEU A 51 -3.82 3.02 5.30
N LYS A 52 -3.81 2.90 6.64
CA LYS A 52 -4.99 3.18 7.47
C LYS A 52 -5.37 4.66 7.41
N ILE A 53 -4.39 5.55 7.59
CA ILE A 53 -4.58 7.00 7.53
C ILE A 53 -5.20 7.40 6.19
N THR A 54 -4.68 6.85 5.09
CA THR A 54 -5.19 7.10 3.73
C THR A 54 -6.64 6.63 3.56
N ILE A 55 -6.98 5.45 4.08
CA ILE A 55 -8.37 4.93 4.06
C ILE A 55 -9.30 5.83 4.86
N ASP A 56 -8.87 6.30 6.03
CA ASP A 56 -9.68 7.18 6.89
C ASP A 56 -9.90 8.55 6.23
N TRP A 57 -8.86 9.13 5.62
CA TRP A 57 -8.95 10.35 4.83
C TRP A 57 -9.96 10.20 3.68
N TYR A 58 -9.89 9.10 2.93
CA TYR A 58 -10.82 8.83 1.82
C TYR A 58 -12.27 8.71 2.31
N LYS A 59 -12.50 8.02 3.44
CA LYS A 59 -13.83 7.87 4.07
C LYS A 59 -14.40 9.20 4.57
N ALA A 60 -13.55 10.13 4.99
CA ALA A 60 -13.96 11.44 5.47
C ALA A 60 -14.41 12.39 4.34
N GLY A 61 -14.32 11.98 3.07
CA GLY A 61 -14.75 12.80 1.93
C GLY A 61 -13.78 13.93 1.59
N ALA A 62 -12.57 13.93 2.16
CA ALA A 62 -11.57 14.99 1.98
C ALA A 62 -10.85 14.96 0.62
N GLY A 63 -11.35 14.16 -0.33
CA GLY A 63 -10.89 14.09 -1.72
C GLY A 63 -11.69 14.93 -2.71
N CYS A 64 -12.59 15.79 -2.22
CA CYS A 64 -13.38 16.75 -2.98
C CYS A 64 -13.16 18.17 -2.47
#